data_AF-A0A7W8L2W4-F1
#
_entry.id   AF-A0A7W8L2W4-F1
#
_cell.length_a   1.000
_cell.length_b   1.000
_cell.length_c   1.000
_cell.angle_alpha   90.00
_cell.angle_beta   90.00
_cell.angle_gamma   90.00
#
_symmetry.space_group_name_H-M   'P 1'
#
loop_
_entity.id
_entity.type
_entity.pdbx_description
1 polymer ?
#
loop_
_entity_poly.entity_id
_entity_poly.type
_entity_poly.pdbx_seq_one_letter_code
_entity_poly.pdbx_strand_id
1 'polypeptide(L)'
;MTLAVLACLMGGVAASLWLASFFLYASLRINPLHAGLWGWLDATLAWRHGMMPNVGRKLAGAALFGVLLSFGGPVFGLHALWASTNRRRLYGSARFASESDIRRAGLL
;
A
#
# COMPACT_ATOMS: atom_id res chain seq x y z
N MET A 1 -5.15 -19.38 -8.81
CA MET A 1 -5.49 -17.94 -8.83
C MET A 1 -5.87 -17.43 -7.44
N THR A 2 -6.86 -18.02 -6.78
CA THR A 2 -7.31 -17.61 -5.42
C THR A 2 -6.20 -17.60 -4.36
N LEU A 3 -5.40 -18.66 -4.25
CA LEU A 3 -4.28 -18.74 -3.30
C LEU A 3 -3.21 -17.67 -3.52
N ALA A 4 -2.88 -17.37 -4.79
CA ALA A 4 -1.90 -16.35 -5.12
C ALA A 4 -2.40 -14.95 -4.75
N VAL A 5 -3.67 -14.66 -5.01
CA VAL A 5 -4.32 -13.39 -4.60
C VAL A 5 -4.32 -13.25 -3.08
N LEU A 6 -4.66 -14.31 -2.34
CA LEU A 6 -4.61 -14.34 -0.87
C LEU A 6 -3.18 -14.10 -0.34
N ALA A 7 -2.18 -14.75 -0.92
CA ALA A 7 -0.78 -14.55 -0.54
C ALA A 7 -0.32 -13.12 -0.79
N CYS A 8 -0.69 -12.50 -1.92
CA CYS A 8 -0.40 -11.10 -2.19
C CYS A 8 -1.10 -10.15 -1.22
N LEU A 9 -2.37 -10.41 -0.88
CA LEU A 9 -3.10 -9.60 0.10
C LEU A 9 -2.45 -9.70 1.49
N MET A 10 -2.14 -10.92 1.95
CA MET A 10 -1.47 -11.14 3.23
C MET A 10 -0.09 -10.50 3.27
N GLY A 11 0.68 -10.60 2.19
CA GLY A 11 1.98 -9.95 2.05
C GLY A 11 1.88 -8.43 2.09
N GLY A 12 0.88 -7.84 1.41
CA GLY A 12 0.62 -6.41 1.43
C GLY A 12 0.22 -5.90 2.82
N VAL A 13 -0.63 -6.65 3.54
CA VAL A 13 -0.99 -6.34 4.93
C VAL A 13 0.22 -6.42 5.84
N ALA A 14 1.03 -7.48 5.74
CA ALA A 14 2.24 -7.64 6.53
C ALA A 14 3.24 -6.50 6.26
N ALA A 15 3.50 -6.16 4.99
CA ALA A 15 4.37 -5.04 4.62
C ALA A 15 3.86 -3.70 5.17
N SER A 16 2.55 -3.47 5.14
CA SER A 16 1.95 -2.23 5.63
C SER A 16 2.03 -2.10 7.14
N LEU A 17 1.79 -3.20 7.88
CA LEU A 17 1.98 -3.26 9.34
C LEU A 17 3.44 -3.03 9.72
N TRP A 18 4.38 -3.64 8.98
CA TRP A 18 5.80 -3.43 9.19
C TRP A 18 6.21 -1.98 8.94
N LEU A 19 5.75 -1.37 7.84
CA LEU A 19 6.02 0.05 7.56
C LEU A 19 5.45 0.96 8.66
N ALA A 20 4.24 0.71 9.14
CA ALA A 20 3.64 1.49 10.23
C ALA A 20 4.51 1.45 11.50
N SER A 21 4.97 0.26 11.90
CA SER A 21 5.90 0.10 13.02
C SER A 21 7.25 0.79 12.76
N PHE A 22 7.78 0.71 11.54
CA PHE A 22 9.04 1.35 11.15
C PHE A 22 8.95 2.87 11.30
N PHE A 23 7.91 3.51 10.77
CA PHE A 23 7.70 4.94 10.89
C PHE A 23 7.48 5.37 12.33
N LEU A 24 6.78 4.56 13.12
CA LEU A 24 6.62 4.81 14.55
C LEU A 24 7.98 4.83 15.27
N TYR A 25 8.80 3.80 15.09
CA TYR A 25 10.12 3.69 15.71
C TYR A 25 11.04 4.84 15.26
N ALA A 26 11.05 5.15 13.97
CA ALA A 26 11.78 6.29 13.43
C ALA A 26 11.32 7.62 14.06
N SER A 27 10.01 7.83 14.24
CA SER A 27 9.45 9.03 14.88
C SER A 27 9.78 9.13 16.37
N LEU A 28 10.02 7.99 17.02
CA LEU A 28 10.45 7.88 18.40
C LEU A 28 11.98 7.94 18.55
N ARG A 29 12.73 8.05 17.43
CA ARG A 29 14.20 7.97 17.39
C ARG A 29 14.76 6.68 17.98
N ILE A 30 13.97 5.61 17.96
CA ILE A 30 14.36 4.25 18.32
C ILE A 30 14.84 3.58 17.03
N ASN A 31 15.82 2.68 17.12
CA ASN A 31 16.38 1.99 15.96
C ASN A 31 15.26 1.32 15.14
N PRO A 32 14.96 1.81 13.91
CA PRO A 32 13.78 1.39 13.16
C PRO A 32 13.93 -0.02 12.57
N LEU A 33 15.15 -0.57 12.55
CA LEU A 33 15.38 -1.96 12.15
C LEU A 33 14.82 -2.99 13.14
N HIS A 34 14.50 -2.57 14.38
CA HIS A 34 13.82 -3.40 15.37
C HIS A 34 12.29 -3.38 15.24
N ALA A 35 11.75 -2.64 14.26
CA ALA A 35 10.31 -2.58 14.05
C ALA A 35 9.79 -3.94 13.55
N GLY A 36 9.01 -4.61 14.39
CA GLY A 36 8.29 -5.83 14.05
C GLY A 36 6.88 -5.54 13.51
N LEU A 37 6.21 -6.57 12.96
CA LEU A 37 4.80 -6.50 12.56
C LEU A 37 3.87 -6.06 13.71
N TRP A 38 4.25 -6.41 14.94
CA TRP A 38 3.50 -6.14 16.16
C TRP A 38 3.97 -4.88 16.92
N GLY A 39 5.05 -4.23 16.47
CA GLY A 39 5.65 -3.11 17.21
C GLY A 39 4.71 -1.92 17.42
N TRP A 40 3.80 -1.66 16.48
CA TRP A 40 2.77 -0.65 16.65
C TRP A 40 1.74 -1.06 17.73
N LEU A 41 1.37 -2.34 17.82
CA LEU A 41 0.43 -2.87 18.81
C LEU A 41 1.04 -2.82 20.21
N ASP A 42 2.30 -3.23 20.35
CA ASP A 42 3.02 -3.14 21.62
C ASP A 42 3.09 -1.69 22.10
N ALA A 43 3.37 -0.75 21.19
CA ALA A 43 3.37 0.68 21.49
C ALA A 43 1.97 1.22 21.85
N THR A 44 0.90 0.72 21.20
CA THR A 44 -0.48 1.08 21.57
C THR A 44 -0.83 0.64 22.99
N LEU A 45 -0.40 -0.58 23.37
CA LEU A 45 -0.62 -1.13 24.69
C LEU A 45 0.19 -0.35 25.73
N ALA A 46 1.46 -0.06 25.47
CA ALA A 46 2.30 0.76 26.35
C ALA A 46 1.72 2.15 26.56
N TRP A 47 1.19 2.79 25.51
CA TRP A 47 0.49 4.07 25.61
C TRP A 47 -0.78 3.97 26.45
N ARG A 48 -1.61 2.93 26.24
CA ARG A 48 -2.86 2.72 27.01
C ARG A 48 -2.62 2.47 28.50
N HIS A 49 -1.51 1.83 28.86
CA HIS A 49 -1.10 1.61 30.25
C HIS A 49 -0.39 2.84 30.87
N GLY A 50 -0.30 3.96 30.15
CA GLY A 50 0.29 5.20 30.66
C GLY A 50 1.83 5.22 30.66
N MET A 51 2.49 4.19 30.14
CA MET A 51 3.96 4.08 30.10
C MET A 51 4.61 5.03 29.08
N MET A 52 3.82 5.64 28.18
CA MET A 52 4.30 6.53 27.12
C MET A 52 3.42 7.78 26.96
N PRO A 53 3.44 8.73 27.92
CA PRO A 53 2.74 9.99 27.76
C PRO A 53 3.29 10.75 26.54
N ASN A 54 2.41 11.40 25.75
CA ASN A 54 2.73 12.17 24.52
C ASN A 54 3.07 11.38 23.24
N VAL A 55 2.96 10.04 23.23
CA VAL A 55 3.20 9.24 22.01
C VAL A 55 1.94 9.05 21.14
N GLY A 56 0.74 9.30 21.69
CA GLY A 56 -0.55 9.04 21.01
C GLY A 56 -0.70 9.69 19.62
N ARG A 57 -0.23 10.94 19.43
CA ARG A 57 -0.30 11.61 18.12
C ARG A 57 0.60 10.94 17.07
N LYS A 58 1.80 10.49 17.47
CA LYS A 58 2.74 9.77 16.60
C LYS A 58 2.19 8.39 16.25
N LEU A 59 1.57 7.73 17.23
CA LEU A 59 0.89 6.44 17.08
C LEU A 59 -0.27 6.53 16.08
N ALA A 60 -1.14 7.53 16.22
CA ALA A 60 -2.23 7.78 15.29
C ALA A 60 -1.73 8.10 13.87
N GLY A 61 -0.65 8.88 13.75
CA GLY A 61 -0.01 9.15 12.45
C GLY A 61 0.53 7.89 11.78
N ALA A 62 1.22 7.03 12.53
CA ALA A 62 1.74 5.75 12.02
C ALA A 62 0.61 4.80 11.61
N ALA A 63 -0.46 4.73 12.40
CA ALA A 63 -1.65 3.93 12.09
C ALA A 63 -2.35 4.40 10.81
N LEU A 64 -2.57 5.72 10.67
CA LEU A 64 -3.15 6.32 9.47
C LEU A 64 -2.29 6.05 8.23
N PHE A 65 -0.97 6.11 8.38
CA PHE A 65 -0.04 5.81 7.29
C PHE A 65 -0.10 4.32 6.88
N GLY A 66 -0.14 3.42 7.86
CA GLY A 66 -0.32 1.98 7.61
C GLY A 66 -1.62 1.65 6.89
N VAL A 67 -2.72 2.28 7.29
CA VAL A 67 -4.03 2.18 6.61
C VAL A 67 -3.93 2.73 5.19
N LEU A 68 -3.38 3.93 5.01
CA LEU A 68 -3.25 4.56 3.70
C LEU A 68 -2.42 3.70 2.74
N LEU A 69 -1.34 3.07 3.19
CA LEU A 69 -0.57 2.14 2.36
C LEU A 69 -1.35 0.86 2.03
N SER A 70 -2.03 0.29 3.02
CA SER A 70 -2.77 -0.97 2.86
C SER A 70 -3.90 -0.85 1.85
N PHE A 71 -4.59 0.30 1.81
CA PHE A 71 -5.69 0.54 0.88
C PHE A 71 -5.25 1.27 -0.38
N GLY A 72 -4.38 2.27 -0.25
CA GLY A 72 -3.88 3.06 -1.36
C GLY A 72 -3.02 2.24 -2.32
N GLY A 73 -2.10 1.42 -1.81
CA GLY A 73 -1.21 0.60 -2.64
C GLY A 73 -1.96 -0.31 -3.61
N PRO A 74 -2.90 -1.16 -3.14
CA PRO A 74 -3.70 -2.01 -4.01
C PRO A 74 -4.59 -1.24 -4.99
N VAL A 75 -5.21 -0.14 -4.56
CA VAL A 75 -6.05 0.69 -5.44
C VAL A 75 -5.23 1.34 -6.56
N PHE A 76 -4.08 1.94 -6.22
CA PHE A 76 -3.17 2.51 -7.21
C PHE A 76 -2.56 1.43 -8.12
N GLY A 77 -2.21 0.26 -7.58
CA GLY A 77 -1.72 -0.88 -8.34
C GLY A 77 -2.75 -1.39 -9.34
N LEU A 78 -4.01 -1.58 -8.92
CA LEU A 78 -5.11 -1.94 -9.80
C LEU A 78 -5.36 -0.89 -10.87
N HIS A 79 -5.35 0.40 -10.49
CA HIS A 79 -5.51 1.49 -11.44
C HIS A 79 -4.38 1.52 -12.49
N ALA A 80 -3.13 1.32 -12.07
CA ALA A 80 -1.97 1.26 -12.96
C ALA A 80 -2.03 0.05 -13.91
N LEU A 81 -2.42 -1.12 -13.40
CA LEU A 81 -2.63 -2.33 -14.21
C LEU A 81 -3.81 -2.15 -15.18
N TRP A 82 -4.88 -1.49 -14.76
CA TRP A 82 -6.01 -1.20 -15.65
C TRP A 82 -5.61 -0.20 -16.73
N ALA A 83 -4.89 0.86 -16.39
CA ALA A 83 -4.37 1.84 -17.34
C ALA A 83 -3.33 1.24 -18.31
N SER A 84 -2.58 0.21 -17.91
CA SER A 84 -1.62 -0.48 -18.79
C SER A 84 -2.29 -1.51 -19.69
N THR A 85 -3.31 -2.23 -19.19
CA THR A 85 -4.11 -3.17 -19.99
C THR A 85 -5.04 -2.48 -20.98
N ASN A 86 -5.58 -1.30 -20.64
CA ASN A 86 -6.37 -0.48 -21.57
C ASN A 86 -5.49 0.17 -22.65
N ARG A 87 -4.18 0.28 -22.41
CA ARG A 87 -3.15 0.61 -23.42
C ARG A 87 -2.66 -0.62 -24.19
N ARG A 88 -3.51 -1.63 -24.41
CA ARG A 88 -3.18 -2.77 -25.28
C ARG A 88 -2.96 -2.28 -26.72
N ARG A 89 -1.68 -2.04 -27.00
CA ARG A 89 -0.97 -2.05 -28.28
C ARG A 89 -1.77 -2.66 -29.44
N LEU A 90 -2.18 -1.83 -30.40
CA LEU A 90 -2.61 -2.22 -31.75
C LEU A 90 -1.42 -2.77 -32.57
N TYR A 91 -0.69 -3.76 -32.06
CA TYR A 91 0.32 -4.44 -32.85
C TYR A 91 -0.36 -5.56 -33.63
N GLY A 92 -0.58 -5.33 -34.93
CA GLY A 92 -1.14 -6.30 -35.88
C GLY A 92 -2.63 -6.11 -36.23
N SER A 93 -3.44 -5.52 -35.33
CA SER A 93 -4.87 -5.26 -35.55
C SER A 93 -5.21 -3.82 -35.99
N ALA A 94 -4.21 -2.94 -36.14
CA ALA A 94 -4.41 -1.55 -36.58
C ALA A 94 -5.21 -1.41 -37.88
N ARG A 95 -5.04 -2.37 -38.82
CA ARG A 95 -5.78 -2.40 -40.08
C ARG A 95 -7.28 -2.71 -39.95
N PHE A 96 -7.73 -3.20 -38.79
CA PHE A 96 -9.13 -3.54 -38.50
C PHE A 96 -9.72 -2.70 -37.36
N ALA A 97 -8.95 -1.75 -36.83
CA ALA A 97 -9.37 -0.95 -35.70
C ALA A 97 -10.31 0.17 -36.12
N SER A 98 -11.39 0.33 -35.39
CA SER A 98 -12.30 1.46 -35.56
C SER A 98 -11.66 2.76 -35.06
N GLU A 99 -12.17 3.91 -35.49
CA GLU A 99 -11.70 5.22 -34.99
C GLU A 99 -11.80 5.34 -33.46
N SER A 100 -12.79 4.69 -32.85
CA SER A 100 -12.92 4.61 -31.38
C SER A 100 -11.80 3.82 -30.71
N ASP A 101 -11.27 2.76 -31.36
CA ASP A 101 -10.18 1.96 -30.82
C ASP A 101 -8.84 2.71 -30.90
N ILE A 102 -8.64 3.50 -31.96
CA ILE A 102 -7.46 4.37 -32.16
C ILE A 102 -7.44 5.48 -31.10
N ARG A 103 -8.57 6.13 -30.85
CA ARG A 103 -8.72 7.17 -29.82
C ARG A 103 -8.46 6.60 -28.41
N ARG A 104 -8.95 5.39 -28.13
CA ARG A 104 -8.70 4.67 -26.86
C ARG A 104 -7.23 4.32 -26.63
N ALA A 105 -6.50 4.02 -27.71
CA ALA A 105 -5.07 3.73 -27.64
C ALA A 105 -4.20 4.98 -27.46
N GLY A 106 -4.78 6.19 -27.52
CA GLY A 106 -4.05 7.46 -27.39
C GLY A 106 -3.17 7.78 -28.59
N LEU A 107 -3.57 7.33 -29.79
CA LEU A 107 -2.87 7.59 -31.05
C LEU A 107 -3.47 8.77 -31.85
N LEU A 108 -4.49 9.44 -31.29
CA LEU A 108 -5.10 10.70 -31.73
C LEU A 108 -4.98 11.71 -30.59
#